data_AF-A0A1F7NNY0-F1
#
_entry.id   AF-A0A1F7NNY0-F1
#
_cell.length_a   1.000
_cell.length_b   1.000
_cell.length_c   1.000
_cell.angle_alpha   90.00
_cell.angle_beta   90.00
_cell.angle_gamma   90.00
#
_symmetry.space_group_name_H-M   'P 1'
#
loop_
_entity.id
_entity.type
_entity.pdbx_description
1 polymer ?
#
loop_
_entity_poly.entity_id
_entity_poly.type
_entity_poly.pdbx_seq_one_letter_code
_entity_poly.pdbx_strand_id
1 'polypeptide(L)'
;MTLDDIEGVLVVGAGSMGSQIAMQAALHGYRVTLNDLTTELLEQAMKGNREQLARRVAKGQMTRAQMDEAVARIRLETDLDRAARDADLYYLLEEGVAAFPFKLADFSGLDIGYNARLETYQVTGDPKDAPPKALEARVTRGQLGRKTGKGFYDWSTTPPTPTTD
;
A
#
# COMPACT_ATOMS: atom_id res chain seq x y z
N MET A 1 23.63 -10.69 0.30
CA MET A 1 22.30 -10.77 0.91
C MET A 1 21.47 -11.70 0.06
N THR A 2 21.16 -12.85 0.62
CA THR A 2 20.21 -13.84 0.11
C THR A 2 18.91 -13.69 0.90
N LEU A 3 17.82 -14.34 0.45
CA LEU A 3 16.54 -14.26 1.16
C LEU A 3 16.63 -14.75 2.62
N ASP A 4 17.59 -15.63 2.90
CA ASP A 4 17.82 -16.20 4.24
C ASP A 4 18.47 -15.21 5.23
N ASP A 5 18.96 -14.07 4.74
CA ASP A 5 19.62 -13.03 5.56
C ASP A 5 18.64 -11.96 6.09
N ILE A 6 17.35 -12.03 5.73
CA ILE A 6 16.34 -11.03 6.13
C ILE A 6 15.84 -11.33 7.54
N GLU A 7 16.19 -10.49 8.51
CA GLU A 7 15.71 -10.63 9.88
C GLU A 7 14.76 -9.49 10.30
N GLY A 8 14.98 -8.29 9.77
CA GLY A 8 14.23 -7.06 10.06
C GLY A 8 13.33 -6.59 8.93
N VAL A 9 12.02 -6.49 9.18
CA VAL A 9 11.02 -5.98 8.25
C VAL A 9 10.45 -4.66 8.76
N LEU A 10 10.53 -3.61 7.95
CA LEU A 10 9.80 -2.36 8.18
C LEU A 10 8.47 -2.38 7.42
N VAL A 11 7.39 -2.05 8.09
CA VAL A 11 6.09 -1.78 7.44
C VAL A 11 5.73 -0.33 7.72
N VAL A 12 5.67 0.48 6.67
CA VAL A 12 5.28 1.89 6.74
C VAL A 12 3.80 1.99 6.38
N GLY A 13 2.98 2.42 7.33
CA GLY A 13 1.52 2.47 7.25
C GLY A 13 0.87 1.38 8.10
N ALA A 14 0.17 1.79 9.16
CA ALA A 14 -0.56 0.94 10.12
C ALA A 14 -2.05 0.79 9.79
N GLY A 15 -2.45 1.07 8.55
CA GLY A 15 -3.78 0.75 8.04
C GLY A 15 -4.11 -0.75 8.08
N SER A 16 -5.32 -1.12 7.63
CA SER A 16 -5.83 -2.50 7.74
C SER A 16 -4.87 -3.55 7.16
N MET A 17 -4.25 -3.27 6.01
CA MET A 17 -3.34 -4.21 5.35
C MET A 17 -1.94 -4.20 5.99
N GLY A 18 -1.41 -3.03 6.33
CA GLY A 18 -0.06 -2.93 6.88
C GLY A 18 0.07 -3.50 8.28
N SER A 19 -0.91 -3.25 9.12
CA SER A 19 -1.01 -3.92 10.42
C SER A 19 -1.08 -5.45 10.29
N GLN A 20 -1.78 -5.99 9.28
CA GLN A 20 -1.86 -7.43 9.04
C GLN A 20 -0.55 -8.00 8.48
N ILE A 21 0.10 -7.32 7.53
CA ILE A 21 1.41 -7.70 6.99
C ILE A 21 2.44 -7.76 8.11
N ALA A 22 2.50 -6.71 8.94
CA ALA A 22 3.38 -6.67 10.10
C ALA A 22 3.12 -7.85 11.06
N MET A 23 1.86 -8.17 11.32
CA MET A 23 1.50 -9.30 12.19
C MET A 23 1.86 -10.66 11.59
N GLN A 24 1.65 -10.85 10.28
CA GLN A 24 2.02 -12.12 9.62
C GLN A 24 3.54 -12.30 9.58
N ALA A 25 4.30 -11.24 9.28
CA ALA A 25 5.75 -11.29 9.34
C ALA A 25 6.23 -11.68 10.76
N ALA A 26 5.66 -11.05 11.79
CA ALA A 26 6.01 -11.38 13.17
C ALA A 26 5.64 -12.82 13.57
N LEU A 27 4.50 -13.34 13.11
CA LEU A 27 4.11 -14.74 13.32
C LEU A 27 5.07 -15.76 12.67
N HIS A 28 5.78 -15.36 11.62
CA HIS A 28 6.76 -16.20 10.92
C HIS A 28 8.21 -15.95 11.39
N GLY A 29 8.39 -15.23 12.49
CA GLY A 29 9.68 -15.11 13.16
C GLY A 29 10.47 -13.83 12.87
N TYR A 30 10.01 -12.99 11.94
CA TYR A 30 10.70 -11.76 11.58
C TYR A 30 10.58 -10.70 12.69
N ARG A 31 11.65 -9.93 12.92
CA ARG A 31 11.59 -8.71 13.71
C ARG A 31 10.92 -7.64 12.87
N VAL A 32 9.89 -6.98 13.40
CA VAL A 32 9.10 -6.04 12.60
C VAL A 32 9.10 -4.67 13.26
N THR A 33 9.35 -3.62 12.48
CA THR A 33 8.99 -2.25 12.87
C THR A 33 7.73 -1.85 12.11
N LEU A 34 6.65 -1.52 12.83
CA LEU A 34 5.47 -0.92 12.25
C LEU A 34 5.54 0.59 12.48
N ASN A 35 5.52 1.35 11.39
CA ASN A 35 5.62 2.81 11.40
C ASN A 35 4.33 3.47 10.90
N ASP A 36 3.93 4.55 11.55
CA ASP A 36 2.86 5.44 11.11
C ASP A 36 3.06 6.83 11.74
N LEU A 37 2.24 7.81 11.34
CA LEU A 37 2.34 9.21 11.73
C LEU A 37 2.08 9.42 13.22
N THR A 38 1.22 8.62 13.84
CA THR A 38 0.84 8.81 15.24
C THR A 38 0.81 7.51 16.02
N THR A 39 1.10 7.61 17.32
CA THR A 39 1.05 6.47 18.24
C THR A 39 -0.35 5.89 18.34
N GLU A 40 -1.39 6.71 18.24
CA GLU A 40 -2.78 6.28 18.32
C GLU A 40 -3.16 5.33 17.17
N LEU A 41 -2.71 5.62 15.94
CA LEU A 41 -2.93 4.75 14.77
C LEU A 41 -2.25 3.39 14.97
N LEU A 42 -1.01 3.42 15.48
CA LEU A 42 -0.22 2.22 15.77
C LEU A 42 -0.86 1.35 16.87
N GLU A 43 -1.33 1.97 17.95
CA GLU A 43 -2.01 1.28 19.04
C GLU A 43 -3.35 0.69 18.60
N GLN A 44 -4.13 1.42 17.80
CA GLN A 44 -5.40 0.94 17.24
C GLN A 44 -5.17 -0.28 16.34
N ALA A 45 -4.17 -0.21 15.46
CA ALA A 45 -3.75 -1.31 14.61
C ALA A 45 -3.38 -2.56 15.43
N MET A 46 -2.55 -2.37 16.46
CA MET A 46 -2.12 -3.47 17.34
C MET A 46 -3.26 -4.05 18.17
N LYS A 47 -4.20 -3.23 18.63
CA LYS A 47 -5.40 -3.69 19.31
C LYS A 47 -6.23 -4.61 18.41
N GLY A 48 -6.51 -4.18 17.17
CA GLY A 48 -7.25 -4.99 16.20
C GLY A 48 -6.59 -6.33 15.91
N ASN A 49 -5.26 -6.34 15.73
CA ASN A 49 -4.50 -7.56 15.54
C ASN A 49 -4.55 -8.50 16.76
N ARG A 50 -4.39 -7.97 17.98
CA ARG A 50 -4.49 -8.77 19.21
C ARG A 50 -5.86 -9.42 19.37
N GLU A 51 -6.93 -8.69 19.06
CA GLU A 51 -8.30 -9.24 19.08
C GLU A 51 -8.48 -10.37 18.06
N GLN A 52 -7.91 -10.24 16.85
CA GLN A 52 -7.95 -11.32 15.86
C GLN A 52 -7.16 -12.55 16.30
N LEU A 53 -5.96 -12.38 16.86
CA LEU A 53 -5.17 -13.51 17.36
C LEU A 53 -5.82 -14.18 18.57
N ALA A 54 -6.42 -13.41 19.49
CA ALA A 54 -7.17 -13.98 20.61
C ALA A 54 -8.31 -14.91 20.15
N ARG A 55 -8.99 -14.56 19.04
CA ARG A 55 -10.00 -15.45 18.42
C ARG A 55 -9.38 -16.73 17.87
N ARG A 56 -8.17 -16.68 17.30
CA ARG A 56 -7.44 -17.87 16.82
C ARG A 56 -7.00 -18.76 17.98
N VAL A 57 -6.54 -18.17 19.09
CA VAL A 57 -6.22 -18.89 20.33
C VAL A 57 -7.46 -19.58 20.88
N ALA A 58 -8.61 -18.89 20.97
CA ALA A 58 -9.86 -19.48 21.46
C ALA A 58 -10.35 -20.65 20.60
N LYS A 59 -10.02 -20.65 19.30
CA LYS A 59 -10.31 -21.74 18.35
C LYS A 59 -9.27 -22.87 18.37
N GLY A 60 -8.23 -22.79 19.22
CA GLY A 60 -7.15 -23.77 19.27
C GLY A 60 -6.22 -23.76 18.04
N GLN A 61 -6.26 -22.71 17.22
CA GLN A 61 -5.44 -22.60 16.00
C GLN A 61 -4.00 -22.13 16.29
N MET A 62 -3.74 -21.65 17.50
CA MET A 62 -2.43 -21.25 18.02
C MET A 62 -2.48 -21.19 19.55
N THR A 63 -1.31 -21.22 20.20
CA THR A 63 -1.20 -21.05 21.64
C THR A 63 -1.12 -19.57 22.02
N ARG A 64 -1.44 -19.25 23.29
CA ARG A 64 -1.26 -17.90 23.82
C ARG A 64 0.21 -17.47 23.81
N ALA A 65 1.13 -18.41 24.07
CA ALA A 65 2.56 -18.14 24.02
C ALA A 65 3.01 -17.72 22.61
N GLN A 66 2.54 -18.41 21.56
CA GLN A 66 2.84 -18.04 20.16
C GLN A 66 2.31 -16.65 19.81
N MET A 67 1.12 -16.29 20.29
CA MET A 67 0.56 -14.95 20.12
C MET A 67 1.43 -13.89 20.80
N ASP A 68 1.75 -14.08 22.08
CA ASP A 68 2.52 -13.13 22.87
C ASP A 68 3.93 -12.93 22.28
N GLU A 69 4.55 -14.01 21.81
CA GLU A 69 5.85 -13.99 21.14
C GLU A 69 5.81 -13.21 19.81
N ALA A 70 4.79 -13.43 18.98
CA ALA A 70 4.62 -12.67 17.74
C ALA A 70 4.40 -11.18 18.02
N VAL A 71 3.55 -10.84 18.99
CA VAL A 71 3.33 -9.44 19.38
C VAL A 71 4.61 -8.78 19.87
N ALA A 72 5.45 -9.49 20.62
CA ALA A 72 6.71 -8.97 21.14
C ALA A 72 7.77 -8.69 20.04
N ARG A 73 7.64 -9.30 18.86
CA ARG A 73 8.52 -9.02 17.71
C ARG A 73 8.21 -7.69 17.01
N ILE A 74 7.08 -7.05 17.30
CA ILE A 74 6.65 -5.82 16.64
C ILE A 74 7.03 -4.61 17.49
N ARG A 75 7.95 -3.79 16.99
CA ARG A 75 8.27 -2.45 17.49
C ARG A 75 7.35 -1.42 16.82
N LEU A 76 6.76 -0.53 17.61
CA LEU A 76 6.02 0.63 17.11
C LEU A 76 6.95 1.84 17.08
N GLU A 77 6.95 2.59 15.99
CA GLU A 77 7.82 3.75 15.81
C GLU A 77 7.12 4.81 14.99
N THR A 78 7.18 6.08 15.39
CA THR A 78 6.57 7.18 14.62
C THR A 78 7.58 7.92 13.75
N ASP A 79 8.87 7.88 14.13
CA ASP A 79 9.95 8.48 13.37
C ASP A 79 10.46 7.52 12.29
N LEU A 80 10.24 7.89 11.01
CA LEU A 80 10.59 7.03 9.88
C LEU A 80 12.11 6.78 9.79
N ASP A 81 12.94 7.77 10.12
CA ASP A 81 14.41 7.62 10.08
C ASP A 81 14.89 6.61 11.12
N ARG A 82 14.28 6.59 12.31
CA ARG A 82 14.53 5.55 13.33
C ARG A 82 13.98 4.20 12.90
N ALA A 83 12.81 4.18 12.26
CA ALA A 83 12.16 2.96 11.82
C ALA A 83 12.99 2.22 10.76
N ALA A 84 13.67 2.96 9.88
CA ALA A 84 14.44 2.41 8.76
C ALA A 84 15.85 1.90 9.13
N ARG A 85 16.41 2.30 10.29
CA ARG A 85 17.81 1.97 10.66
C ARG A 85 18.13 0.49 10.73
N ASP A 86 17.15 -0.31 11.14
CA ASP A 86 17.33 -1.73 11.47
C ASP A 86 16.59 -2.66 10.48
N ALA A 87 16.16 -2.12 9.33
CA ALA A 87 15.32 -2.84 8.38
C ALA A 87 16.14 -3.40 7.22
N ASP A 88 16.04 -4.70 6.99
CA ASP A 88 16.62 -5.39 5.82
C ASP A 88 15.67 -5.33 4.61
N LEU A 89 14.36 -5.25 4.88
CA LEU A 89 13.28 -5.15 3.90
C LEU A 89 12.23 -4.15 4.37
N TYR A 90 11.66 -3.36 3.46
CA TYR A 90 10.57 -2.44 3.78
C TYR A 90 9.35 -2.61 2.86
N TYR A 91 8.16 -2.50 3.44
CA TYR A 91 6.87 -2.40 2.73
C TYR A 91 6.30 -1.01 2.94
N LEU A 92 6.14 -0.25 1.85
CA LEU A 92 5.46 1.05 1.87
C LEU A 92 3.98 0.84 1.55
N LEU A 93 3.14 1.13 2.53
CA LEU A 93 1.70 1.04 2.42
C LEU A 93 1.17 2.44 2.66
N GLU A 94 1.26 3.27 1.62
CA GLU A 94 0.69 4.61 1.67
C GLU A 94 -0.80 4.52 2.03
N GLU A 95 -1.24 5.37 2.97
CA GLU A 95 -2.64 5.74 3.09
C GLU A 95 -3.10 6.31 1.74
N GLY A 96 -3.73 5.44 0.93
CA GLY A 96 -4.10 5.84 -0.43
C GLY A 96 -4.29 4.70 -1.41
N VAL A 97 -4.70 3.48 -1.00
CA VAL A 97 -5.04 2.42 -1.97
C VAL A 97 -6.09 2.88 -2.99
N ALA A 98 -6.93 3.87 -2.66
CA ALA A 98 -7.84 4.51 -3.62
C ALA A 98 -7.14 5.47 -4.62
N ALA A 99 -6.07 6.15 -4.18
CA ALA A 99 -5.24 7.04 -4.99
C ALA A 99 -4.19 6.29 -5.83
N PHE A 100 -3.73 5.13 -5.34
CA PHE A 100 -2.72 4.28 -5.96
C PHE A 100 -3.04 3.87 -7.41
N PRO A 101 -4.26 3.41 -7.78
CA PRO A 101 -4.55 3.07 -9.17
C PRO A 101 -4.43 4.29 -10.09
N PHE A 102 -4.76 5.49 -9.63
CA PHE A 102 -4.65 6.72 -10.42
C PHE A 102 -3.20 7.22 -10.51
N LYS A 103 -2.43 7.16 -9.41
CA LYS A 103 -0.99 7.43 -9.45
C LYS A 103 -0.28 6.43 -10.37
N LEU A 104 -0.62 5.14 -10.29
CA LEU A 104 -0.05 4.10 -11.13
C LEU A 104 -0.42 4.27 -12.61
N ALA A 105 -1.67 4.65 -12.90
CA ALA A 105 -2.10 4.99 -14.25
C ALA A 105 -1.32 6.20 -14.81
N ASP A 106 -1.04 7.20 -13.99
CA ASP A 106 -0.19 8.33 -14.37
C ASP A 106 1.28 7.93 -14.58
N PHE A 107 1.78 6.93 -13.83
CA PHE A 107 3.13 6.39 -14.01
C PHE A 107 3.26 5.58 -15.30
N SER A 108 2.28 4.75 -15.63
CA SER A 108 2.29 3.94 -16.85
C SER A 108 2.03 4.79 -18.09
N GLY A 109 1.16 5.79 -17.98
CA GLY A 109 0.72 6.64 -19.07
C GLY A 109 -0.75 6.43 -19.40
N LEU A 110 -1.54 7.52 -19.33
CA LEU A 110 -2.99 7.44 -19.53
C LEU A 110 -3.39 7.07 -20.96
N ASP A 111 -2.56 7.40 -21.94
CA ASP A 111 -2.74 7.01 -23.34
C ASP A 111 -2.67 5.50 -23.55
N ILE A 112 -1.78 4.80 -22.83
CA ILE A 112 -1.68 3.33 -22.91
C ILE A 112 -2.98 2.69 -22.46
N GLY A 113 -3.48 3.09 -21.29
CA GLY A 113 -4.74 2.59 -20.74
C GLY A 113 -5.96 2.95 -21.61
N TYR A 114 -5.97 4.15 -22.19
CA TYR A 114 -7.02 4.59 -23.11
C TYR A 114 -7.04 3.76 -24.40
N ASN A 115 -5.88 3.62 -25.07
CA ASN A 115 -5.79 2.94 -26.36
C ASN A 115 -6.12 1.44 -26.24
N ALA A 116 -5.62 0.76 -25.20
CA ALA A 116 -5.93 -0.66 -24.98
C ALA A 116 -7.44 -0.90 -24.79
N ARG A 117 -8.11 0.04 -24.10
CA ARG A 117 -9.55 -0.03 -23.82
C ARG A 117 -10.39 0.36 -25.04
N LEU A 118 -9.92 1.34 -25.81
CA LEU A 118 -10.54 1.74 -27.07
C LEU A 118 -10.49 0.59 -28.10
N GLU A 119 -9.35 -0.08 -28.22
CA GLU A 119 -9.19 -1.25 -29.10
C GLU A 119 -10.13 -2.38 -28.66
N THR A 120 -10.16 -2.70 -27.37
CA THR A 120 -11.10 -3.69 -26.82
C THR A 120 -12.54 -3.32 -27.18
N TYR A 121 -12.96 -2.08 -26.94
CA TYR A 121 -14.31 -1.62 -27.27
C TYR A 121 -14.62 -1.66 -28.76
N GLN A 122 -13.65 -1.35 -29.63
CA GLN A 122 -13.82 -1.46 -31.09
C GLN A 122 -14.03 -2.90 -31.54
N VAL A 123 -13.41 -3.86 -30.85
CA VAL A 123 -13.55 -5.30 -31.12
C VAL A 123 -14.85 -5.86 -30.54
N THR A 124 -15.20 -5.51 -29.31
CA THR A 124 -16.35 -6.12 -28.61
C THR A 124 -17.67 -5.40 -28.88
N GLY A 125 -17.63 -4.08 -29.07
CA GLY A 125 -18.81 -3.22 -29.14
C GLY A 125 -19.60 -3.12 -27.83
N ASP A 126 -19.13 -3.73 -26.73
CA ASP A 126 -19.82 -3.68 -25.42
C ASP A 126 -19.55 -2.33 -24.75
N PRO A 127 -20.58 -1.52 -24.43
CA PRO A 127 -20.41 -0.24 -23.74
C PRO A 127 -19.63 -0.32 -22.41
N LYS A 128 -19.52 -1.49 -21.76
CA LYS A 128 -18.70 -1.69 -20.54
C LYS A 128 -17.20 -1.59 -20.81
N ASP A 129 -16.80 -1.95 -22.02
CA ASP A 129 -15.41 -1.91 -22.46
C ASP A 129 -15.01 -0.52 -22.93
N ALA A 130 -15.97 0.39 -23.16
CA ALA A 130 -15.67 1.75 -23.59
C ALA A 130 -14.74 2.48 -22.61
N PRO A 131 -13.75 3.25 -23.11
CA PRO A 131 -12.94 4.12 -22.27
C PRO A 131 -13.82 5.11 -21.49
N PRO A 132 -13.56 5.34 -20.19
CA PRO A 132 -14.27 6.36 -19.43
C PRO A 132 -14.06 7.75 -20.05
N LYS A 133 -15.11 8.56 -20.16
CA LYS A 133 -15.03 9.94 -20.70
C LYS A 133 -13.98 10.80 -19.98
N ALA A 134 -13.81 10.60 -18.67
CA ALA A 134 -12.81 11.31 -17.89
C ALA A 134 -11.37 10.98 -18.33
N LEU A 135 -11.11 9.72 -18.73
CA LEU A 135 -9.82 9.30 -19.27
C LEU A 135 -9.60 9.86 -20.67
N GLU A 136 -10.62 9.76 -21.54
CA GLU A 136 -10.58 10.31 -22.90
C GLU A 136 -10.30 11.82 -22.92
N ALA A 137 -10.96 12.59 -22.06
CA ALA A 137 -10.76 14.03 -21.95
C ALA A 137 -9.32 14.39 -21.55
N ARG A 138 -8.71 13.62 -20.65
CA ARG A 138 -7.31 13.83 -20.22
C ARG A 138 -6.32 13.49 -21.34
N VAL A 139 -6.52 12.37 -22.03
CA VAL A 139 -5.68 11.97 -23.17
C VAL A 139 -5.76 12.99 -24.30
N THR A 140 -6.96 13.48 -24.63
CA THR A 140 -7.17 14.51 -25.66
C THR A 140 -6.48 15.83 -25.31
N ARG A 141 -6.37 16.16 -24.02
CA ARG A 141 -5.63 17.35 -23.53
C ARG A 141 -4.12 17.14 -23.41
N GLY A 142 -3.58 15.96 -23.76
CA GLY A 142 -2.17 15.64 -23.56
C GLY A 142 -1.75 15.50 -22.09
N GLN A 143 -2.70 15.33 -21.18
CA GLN A 143 -2.45 15.09 -19.75
C GLN A 143 -2.20 13.60 -19.54
N LEU A 144 -1.02 13.11 -19.92
CA LEU A 144 -0.69 11.68 -20.00
C LEU A 144 -0.02 11.13 -18.74
N GLY A 145 -0.08 11.84 -17.62
CA GLY A 145 0.56 11.44 -16.36
C GLY A 145 1.96 12.01 -16.21
N ARG A 146 2.86 11.24 -15.58
CA ARG A 146 4.20 11.71 -15.19
C ARG A 146 5.02 12.20 -16.38
N LYS A 147 4.92 11.54 -17.54
CA LYS A 147 5.70 11.86 -18.74
C LYS A 147 5.36 13.24 -19.34
N THR A 148 4.20 13.78 -19.03
CA THR A 148 3.76 15.13 -19.45
C THR A 148 3.65 16.10 -18.27
N GLY A 149 4.11 15.71 -17.08
CA GLY A 149 4.04 16.52 -15.87
C GLY A 149 2.63 16.67 -15.27
N LYS A 150 1.59 16.12 -15.90
CA LYS A 150 0.19 16.25 -15.45
C LYS A 150 -0.65 15.06 -15.94
N GLY A 151 -1.44 14.47 -15.04
CA GLY A 151 -2.42 13.42 -15.30
C GLY A 151 -3.60 13.53 -14.33
N PHE A 152 -3.93 12.47 -13.59
CA PHE A 152 -4.77 12.56 -12.40
C PHE A 152 -4.11 13.39 -11.29
N TYR A 153 -2.78 13.44 -11.28
CA TYR A 153 -1.97 14.26 -10.38
C TYR A 153 -1.16 15.31 -11.15
N ASP A 154 -0.87 16.41 -10.49
CA ASP A 154 0.16 17.36 -10.89
C ASP A 154 1.52 16.79 -10.45
N TRP A 155 2.37 16.49 -11.42
CA TRP A 155 3.69 15.91 -11.21
C TRP A 155 4.80 16.98 -11.23
N SER A 156 4.44 18.26 -11.33
CA SER A 156 5.38 19.37 -11.12
C SER A 156 5.65 19.65 -9.64
N THR A 157 4.81 19.11 -8.74
CA THR A 157 4.93 19.26 -7.28
C THR A 157 5.53 18.01 -6.63
N THR A 158 6.17 18.17 -5.47
CA THR A 158 6.67 17.06 -4.64
C THR A 158 6.22 17.26 -3.19
N PRO A 159 5.36 16.39 -2.64
CA PRO A 159 4.70 15.25 -3.30
C PRO A 159 3.67 15.70 -4.36
N PRO A 160 3.36 14.84 -5.37
CA PRO A 160 2.41 15.17 -6.42
C PRO A 160 1.00 15.37 -5.86
N THR A 161 0.31 16.41 -6.31
CA THR A 161 -1.01 16.82 -5.79
C THR A 161 -2.15 16.40 -6.72
N PRO A 162 -3.31 15.93 -6.22
CA PRO A 162 -4.45 15.59 -7.06
C PRO A 162 -4.91 16.78 -7.92
N THR A 163 -5.26 16.52 -9.19
CA THR A 163 -5.89 17.52 -10.05
C THR A 163 -7.39 17.56 -9.81
N THR A 164 -7.98 18.76 -9.73
CA THR A 164 -9.42 18.97 -9.51
C THR A 164 -10.19 19.24 -10.81
N ASP A 165 -9.56 18.99 -11.96
CA ASP A 165 -10.10 19.17 -13.32
C ASP A 165 -11.38 18.35 -13.59
#